data_AF-A0A5J9TYG3-F1
#
_entry.id   AF-A0A5J9TYG3-F1
#
_cell.length_a   1.000
_cell.length_b   1.000
_cell.length_c   1.000
_cell.angle_alpha   90.00
_cell.angle_beta   90.00
_cell.angle_gamma   90.00
#
_symmetry.space_group_name_H-M   'P 1'
#
loop_
_entity.id
_entity.type
_entity.pdbx_description
1 polymer ?
#
loop_
_entity_poly.entity_id
_entity_poly.type
_entity_poly.pdbx_seq_one_letter_code
_entity_poly.pdbx_strand_id
1 'polypeptide(L)'
;MRPPSLLSLTLDSALLRIAHIADLSHLPDHLVIDLFRRTLSAGKLTEKVLKLFLATGCEEIILAVQLLNIKQPLVPVLPTRKMSLEIQDNEVDIVIAALQPNLTTFFEAWRPFFSRFHIIVVKDPELAGDLQIPSGFDLKVYTKSDIDGLLGATSINFSGHSCRYFGYLVSRKKYVVSVDDNCLPAKDTGGLTVDAVHQHMVNLKTPATPFFFNTLYDPFRKGADFVRGYPFSLREGVECMLSCGLWLHNADYDPMTHVVKRNQRNTTYVDAVMTVPIGAIMPVSGINVAFNRDVLGPVMFPGLRLRKEGKHRWDTLEDVFNGLCAKVVCDRLGYGVKTGLPYVTRSDAEAGKALESLKEWEGVKVMDDVLPFFQSLKLSKDAVTVEDCVKELASIVRDKLGPQNAIFTKAADAMVEWINVWKSHGAQNDVVLPGLKLSTPDPDNTPDAVCDAAPDVEAPSLEAVAPPDGAYLISAGHNQVGQIHAVKTPSTMSEKKKTWPDKAAEETRMLAYEYPLDGSALRNPSPPESANRFQISNS
;
A
#
# COMPACT_ATOMS: atom_id res chain seq x y z
N MET A 1 -57.66 -29.96 7.32
CA MET A 1 -56.52 -29.02 7.23
C MET A 1 -56.23 -28.51 8.63
N ARG A 2 -54.99 -28.57 9.11
CA ARG A 2 -54.64 -27.88 10.37
C ARG A 2 -54.62 -26.37 10.10
N PRO A 3 -55.16 -25.54 11.01
CA PRO A 3 -55.05 -24.09 10.88
C PRO A 3 -53.57 -23.67 10.92
N PRO A 4 -53.18 -22.60 10.20
CA PRO A 4 -51.80 -22.11 10.22
C PRO A 4 -51.41 -21.67 11.63
N SER A 5 -50.18 -21.96 12.04
CA SER A 5 -49.66 -21.50 13.32
C SER A 5 -49.48 -19.98 13.32
N LEU A 6 -49.53 -19.37 14.51
CA LEU A 6 -49.26 -17.93 14.67
C LEU A 6 -47.87 -17.57 14.12
N LEU A 7 -46.89 -18.46 14.27
CA LEU A 7 -45.55 -18.30 13.71
C LEU A 7 -45.57 -18.26 12.17
N SER A 8 -46.29 -19.19 11.53
CA SER A 8 -46.40 -19.18 10.06
C SER A 8 -47.09 -17.91 9.57
N LEU A 9 -48.19 -17.49 10.22
CA LEU A 9 -48.87 -16.24 9.86
C LEU A 9 -47.96 -15.01 10.05
N THR A 10 -47.10 -15.04 11.05
CA THR A 10 -46.12 -13.97 11.31
C THR A 10 -45.07 -13.91 10.20
N LEU A 11 -44.52 -15.06 9.78
CA LEU A 11 -43.59 -15.14 8.65
C LEU A 11 -44.23 -14.74 7.32
N ASP A 12 -45.48 -15.11 7.09
CA ASP A 12 -46.23 -14.70 5.90
C ASP A 12 -46.47 -13.18 5.89
N SER A 13 -46.78 -12.59 7.05
CA SER A 13 -46.86 -11.13 7.20
C SER A 13 -45.51 -10.44 7.02
N ALA A 14 -44.43 -11.03 7.53
CA ALA A 14 -43.07 -10.53 7.34
C ALA A 14 -42.68 -10.58 5.85
N LEU A 15 -43.00 -11.65 5.13
CA LEU A 15 -42.80 -11.79 3.69
C LEU A 15 -43.56 -10.72 2.88
N LEU A 16 -44.77 -10.36 3.30
CA LEU A 16 -45.53 -9.27 2.66
C LEU A 16 -44.82 -7.92 2.79
N ARG A 17 -44.06 -7.71 3.88
CA ARG A 17 -43.38 -6.44 4.21
C ARG A 17 -41.86 -6.52 4.12
N ILE A 18 -41.29 -7.58 3.56
CA ILE A 18 -39.85 -7.88 3.61
C ILE A 18 -38.98 -6.73 3.08
N ALA A 19 -39.45 -5.98 2.08
CA ALA A 19 -38.75 -4.80 1.54
C ALA A 19 -38.65 -3.61 2.52
N HIS A 20 -39.48 -3.58 3.56
CA HIS A 20 -39.52 -2.55 4.60
C HIS A 20 -38.83 -2.97 5.90
N ILE A 21 -38.39 -4.22 6.00
CA ILE A 21 -37.61 -4.70 7.15
C ILE A 21 -36.18 -4.20 6.99
N ALA A 22 -35.63 -3.61 8.05
CA ALA A 22 -34.29 -3.03 8.06
C ALA A 22 -33.22 -3.97 8.64
N ASP A 23 -33.63 -4.89 9.50
CA ASP A 23 -32.72 -5.80 10.19
C ASP A 23 -33.41 -7.14 10.52
N LEU A 24 -32.66 -8.24 10.37
CA LEU A 24 -33.06 -9.61 10.72
C LEU A 24 -32.12 -10.26 11.75
N SER A 25 -31.07 -9.55 12.20
CA SER A 25 -30.01 -10.08 13.07
C SER A 25 -30.51 -10.62 14.42
N HIS A 26 -31.67 -10.15 14.88
CA HIS A 26 -32.29 -10.58 16.13
C HIS A 26 -33.14 -11.86 16.00
N LEU A 27 -33.34 -12.39 14.80
CA LEU A 27 -34.12 -13.61 14.58
C LEU A 27 -33.21 -14.85 14.67
N PRO A 28 -33.67 -15.94 15.30
CA PRO A 28 -32.99 -17.22 15.24
C PRO A 28 -32.84 -17.73 13.80
N ASP A 29 -31.70 -18.35 13.48
CA ASP A 29 -31.34 -18.82 12.14
C ASP A 29 -32.44 -19.62 11.45
N HIS A 30 -33.07 -20.57 12.15
CA HIS A 30 -34.13 -21.39 11.58
C HIS A 30 -35.34 -20.58 11.05
N LEU A 31 -35.64 -19.42 11.66
CA LEU A 31 -36.68 -18.50 11.17
C LEU A 31 -36.19 -17.65 10.00
N VAL A 32 -34.92 -17.23 10.02
CA VAL A 32 -34.29 -16.49 8.91
C VAL A 32 -34.24 -17.38 7.67
N ILE A 33 -33.88 -18.66 7.82
CA ILE A 33 -33.84 -19.66 6.75
C ILE A 33 -35.24 -19.91 6.17
N ASP A 34 -36.28 -20.09 7.00
CA ASP A 34 -37.67 -20.27 6.52
C ASP A 34 -38.14 -19.01 5.77
N LEU A 35 -37.90 -17.82 6.33
CA LEU A 35 -38.24 -16.56 5.67
C LEU A 35 -37.49 -16.38 4.34
N PHE A 36 -36.22 -16.77 4.26
CA PHE A 36 -35.42 -16.75 3.03
C PHE A 36 -35.99 -17.68 1.96
N ARG A 37 -36.30 -18.93 2.32
CA ARG A 37 -36.94 -19.90 1.41
C ARG A 37 -38.28 -19.39 0.89
N ARG A 38 -39.14 -18.86 1.76
CA ARG A 38 -40.42 -18.26 1.35
C ARG A 38 -40.23 -17.04 0.44
N THR A 39 -39.20 -16.24 0.69
CA THR A 39 -38.86 -15.08 -0.15
C THR A 39 -38.42 -15.49 -1.55
N LEU A 40 -37.61 -16.55 -1.66
CA LEU A 40 -37.22 -17.15 -2.93
C LEU A 40 -38.42 -17.70 -3.69
N SER A 41 -39.25 -18.53 -3.03
CA SER A 41 -40.44 -19.13 -3.64
C SER A 41 -41.47 -18.08 -4.09
N ALA A 42 -41.56 -16.95 -3.38
CA ALA A 42 -42.44 -15.84 -3.75
C ALA A 42 -41.86 -14.90 -4.83
N GLY A 43 -40.63 -15.13 -5.30
CA GLY A 43 -39.96 -14.26 -6.28
C GLY A 43 -39.68 -12.85 -5.74
N LYS A 44 -39.58 -12.68 -4.42
CA LYS A 44 -39.39 -11.38 -3.76
C LYS A 44 -37.94 -11.06 -3.39
N LEU A 45 -37.00 -11.90 -3.83
CA LEU A 45 -35.58 -11.69 -3.58
C LEU A 45 -35.03 -10.55 -4.45
N THR A 46 -35.18 -9.32 -3.96
CA THR A 46 -34.51 -8.14 -4.52
C THR A 46 -33.10 -8.00 -3.94
N GLU A 47 -32.24 -7.16 -4.54
CA GLU A 47 -30.88 -6.91 -4.03
C GLU A 47 -30.89 -6.44 -2.56
N LYS A 48 -31.77 -5.49 -2.22
CA LYS A 48 -31.93 -4.97 -0.86
C LYS A 48 -32.26 -6.10 0.12
N VAL A 49 -33.16 -7.00 -0.29
CA VAL A 49 -33.60 -8.13 0.54
C VAL A 49 -32.52 -9.20 0.63
N LEU A 50 -31.77 -9.46 -0.44
CA LEU A 50 -30.60 -10.34 -0.41
C LEU A 50 -29.52 -9.83 0.56
N LYS A 51 -29.21 -8.53 0.53
CA LYS A 51 -28.29 -7.90 1.49
C LYS A 51 -28.79 -8.01 2.94
N LEU A 52 -30.10 -7.83 3.16
CA LEU A 52 -30.73 -8.01 4.47
C LEU A 52 -30.51 -9.43 5.02
N PHE A 53 -30.65 -10.46 4.18
CA PHE A 53 -30.40 -11.85 4.59
C PHE A 53 -28.92 -12.16 4.81
N LEU A 54 -28.02 -11.69 3.95
CA LEU A 54 -26.58 -11.92 4.10
C LEU A 54 -26.01 -11.21 5.35
N ALA A 55 -26.59 -10.06 5.73
CA ALA A 55 -26.20 -9.34 6.94
C ALA A 55 -26.46 -10.12 8.25
N THR A 56 -27.26 -11.18 8.21
CA THR A 56 -27.47 -12.06 9.38
C THR A 56 -26.28 -12.95 9.68
N GLY A 57 -25.37 -13.16 8.72
CA GLY A 57 -24.23 -14.08 8.88
C GLY A 57 -24.61 -15.57 8.86
N CYS A 58 -25.86 -15.93 8.55
CA CYS A 58 -26.32 -17.32 8.51
C CYS A 58 -25.62 -18.12 7.39
N GLU A 59 -24.83 -19.13 7.77
CA GLU A 59 -24.02 -19.94 6.83
C GLU A 59 -24.85 -20.65 5.77
N GLU A 60 -26.01 -21.21 6.13
CA GLU A 60 -26.90 -21.90 5.18
C GLU A 60 -27.40 -20.97 4.06
N ILE A 61 -27.66 -19.70 4.39
CA ILE A 61 -28.11 -18.71 3.40
C ILE A 61 -26.95 -18.35 2.47
N ILE A 62 -25.75 -18.16 3.01
CA ILE A 62 -24.54 -17.88 2.23
C ILE A 62 -24.27 -19.03 1.25
N LEU A 63 -24.33 -20.27 1.73
CA LEU A 63 -24.18 -21.48 0.90
C LEU A 63 -25.29 -21.58 -0.14
N ALA A 64 -26.55 -21.32 0.21
CA ALA A 64 -27.66 -21.35 -0.73
C ALA A 64 -27.50 -20.31 -1.84
N VAL A 65 -27.05 -19.08 -1.52
CA VAL A 65 -26.78 -18.03 -2.50
C VAL A 65 -25.67 -18.44 -3.47
N GLN A 66 -24.61 -19.09 -2.97
CA GLN A 66 -23.51 -19.61 -3.78
C GLN A 66 -23.97 -20.76 -4.69
N LEU A 67 -24.68 -21.76 -4.14
CA LEU A 67 -25.19 -22.92 -4.87
C LEU A 67 -26.20 -22.53 -5.96
N LEU A 68 -27.08 -21.57 -5.66
CA LEU A 68 -28.06 -21.05 -6.62
C LEU A 68 -27.45 -20.05 -7.63
N ASN A 69 -26.15 -19.78 -7.54
CA ASN A 69 -25.43 -18.82 -8.39
C ASN A 69 -26.14 -17.45 -8.47
N ILE A 70 -26.69 -16.99 -7.34
CA ILE A 70 -27.41 -15.71 -7.26
C ILE A 70 -26.37 -14.60 -7.32
N LYS A 71 -26.22 -14.01 -8.52
CA LYS A 71 -25.31 -12.89 -8.75
C LYS A 71 -25.88 -11.64 -8.07
N GLN A 72 -25.10 -11.04 -7.17
CA GLN A 72 -25.39 -9.68 -6.72
C GLN A 72 -25.24 -8.74 -7.94
N PRO A 73 -26.27 -7.95 -8.29
CA PRO A 73 -26.12 -6.92 -9.30
C PRO A 73 -25.00 -5.97 -8.89
N LEU A 74 -24.06 -5.72 -9.80
CA LEU A 74 -23.06 -4.67 -9.61
C LEU A 74 -23.81 -3.34 -9.56
N VAL A 75 -23.99 -2.79 -8.36
CA VAL A 75 -24.40 -1.38 -8.25
C VAL A 75 -23.22 -0.60 -8.81
N PRO A 76 -23.39 0.17 -9.90
CA PRO A 76 -22.34 1.07 -10.33
C PRO A 76 -22.09 2.03 -9.17
N VAL A 77 -20.91 1.91 -8.54
CA VAL A 77 -20.40 2.94 -7.64
C VAL A 77 -20.19 4.17 -8.51
N LEU A 78 -21.21 5.02 -8.56
CA LEU A 78 -21.11 6.35 -9.14
C LEU A 78 -20.40 7.24 -8.10
N PRO A 79 -19.23 7.82 -8.42
CA PRO A 79 -18.49 8.64 -7.48
C PRO A 79 -19.26 9.94 -7.24
N THR A 80 -20.17 9.92 -6.26
CA THR A 80 -20.94 11.09 -5.83
C THR A 80 -20.60 11.49 -4.40
N ARG A 81 -19.81 10.69 -3.68
CA ARG A 81 -19.38 11.06 -2.33
C ARG A 81 -18.18 11.98 -2.41
N LYS A 82 -18.42 13.27 -2.10
CA LYS A 82 -17.41 14.11 -1.46
C LYS A 82 -16.94 13.36 -0.21
N MET A 83 -15.80 12.69 -0.30
CA MET A 83 -15.10 12.21 0.88
C MET A 83 -14.46 13.42 1.54
N SER A 84 -15.12 14.01 2.54
CA SER A 84 -14.45 14.91 3.48
C SER A 84 -13.62 14.03 4.39
N LEU A 85 -12.33 13.97 4.09
CA LEU A 85 -11.42 13.05 4.74
C LEU A 85 -10.82 13.74 5.97
N GLU A 86 -11.45 13.56 7.12
CA GLU A 86 -10.93 14.08 8.39
C GLU A 86 -9.77 13.21 8.85
N ILE A 87 -8.61 13.85 8.99
CA ILE A 87 -7.44 13.23 9.62
C ILE A 87 -7.60 13.45 11.11
N GLN A 88 -7.64 12.36 11.87
CA GLN A 88 -7.62 12.44 13.32
C GLN A 88 -6.16 12.54 13.73
N ASP A 89 -5.79 13.69 14.31
CA ASP A 89 -4.41 13.99 14.69
C ASP A 89 -3.84 12.94 15.67
N ASN A 90 -4.72 12.32 16.47
CA ASN A 90 -4.36 11.27 17.42
C ASN A 90 -4.08 9.89 16.78
N GLU A 91 -4.21 9.72 15.46
CA GLU A 91 -3.92 8.47 14.72
C GLU A 91 -2.52 8.47 14.06
N VAL A 92 -1.77 9.57 14.12
CA VAL A 92 -0.52 9.75 13.36
C VAL A 92 0.65 10.07 14.30
N ASP A 93 1.75 9.33 14.15
CA ASP A 93 3.08 9.73 14.64
C ASP A 93 3.95 10.19 13.47
N ILE A 94 4.67 11.30 13.67
CA ILE A 94 5.75 11.71 12.76
C ILE A 94 7.06 11.18 13.31
N VAL A 95 7.82 10.43 12.51
CA VAL A 95 9.11 9.85 12.92
C VAL A 95 10.24 10.54 12.17
N ILE A 96 11.23 11.03 12.93
CA ILE A 96 12.41 11.73 12.40
C ILE A 96 13.67 11.06 12.97
N ALA A 97 14.55 10.59 12.09
CA ALA A 97 15.93 10.25 12.45
C ALA A 97 16.76 11.54 12.48
N ALA A 98 17.29 11.89 13.65
CA ALA A 98 18.13 13.07 13.83
C ALA A 98 19.61 12.72 13.62
N LEU A 99 20.16 13.14 12.49
CA LEU A 99 21.55 12.91 12.07
C LEU A 99 22.42 14.17 12.19
N GLN A 100 21.82 15.30 12.59
CA GLN A 100 22.51 16.55 12.89
C GLN A 100 22.02 17.14 14.22
N PRO A 101 22.87 17.88 14.96
CA PRO A 101 22.52 18.34 16.30
C PRO A 101 21.53 19.51 16.28
N ASN A 102 21.51 20.35 15.25
CA ASN A 102 20.62 21.51 15.18
C ASN A 102 19.46 21.25 14.23
N LEU A 103 18.26 21.07 14.80
CA LEU A 103 17.02 20.83 14.05
C LEU A 103 16.12 22.07 14.01
N THR A 104 16.59 23.22 14.47
CA THR A 104 15.77 24.44 14.62
C THR A 104 15.14 24.87 13.30
N THR A 105 15.92 25.01 12.24
CA THR A 105 15.41 25.42 10.92
C THR A 105 14.39 24.42 10.37
N PHE A 106 14.63 23.12 10.58
CA PHE A 106 13.74 22.05 10.14
C PHE A 106 12.38 22.12 10.86
N PHE A 107 12.39 22.15 12.20
CA PHE A 107 11.16 22.21 12.99
C PHE A 107 10.39 23.51 12.76
N GLU A 108 11.05 24.66 12.69
CA GLU A 108 10.37 25.94 12.43
C GLU A 108 9.71 25.96 11.05
N ALA A 109 10.36 25.40 10.02
CA ALA A 109 9.76 25.29 8.70
C ALA A 109 8.51 24.40 8.69
N TRP A 110 8.54 23.30 9.43
CA TRP A 110 7.42 22.36 9.54
C TRP A 110 6.36 22.74 10.57
N ARG A 111 6.60 23.76 11.42
CA ARG A 111 5.73 24.16 12.53
C ARG A 111 4.23 24.23 12.17
N PRO A 112 3.82 24.83 11.04
CA PRO A 112 2.40 24.90 10.68
C PRO A 112 1.69 23.55 10.54
N PHE A 113 2.44 22.46 10.28
CA PHE A 113 1.90 21.13 10.05
C PHE A 113 2.24 20.17 11.20
N PHE A 114 3.49 20.18 11.68
CA PHE A 114 3.97 19.24 12.69
C PHE A 114 3.40 19.52 14.07
N SER A 115 3.07 20.77 14.43
CA SER A 115 2.50 21.10 15.74
C SER A 115 1.13 20.46 16.03
N ARG A 116 0.51 19.82 15.03
CA ARG A 116 -0.75 19.08 15.19
C ARG A 116 -0.56 17.64 15.66
N PHE A 117 0.61 17.05 15.44
CA PHE A 117 0.85 15.63 15.62
C PHE A 117 1.88 15.37 16.71
N HIS A 118 1.85 14.17 17.27
CA HIS A 118 2.93 13.70 18.13
C HIS A 118 4.15 13.34 17.26
N ILE A 119 5.34 13.70 17.74
CA ILE A 119 6.59 13.57 17.00
C ILE A 119 7.57 12.70 17.78
N ILE A 120 8.07 11.66 17.14
CA ILE A 120 9.12 10.79 17.65
C ILE A 120 10.43 11.17 16.96
N VAL A 121 11.37 11.71 17.74
CA VAL A 121 12.72 12.01 17.26
C VAL A 121 13.65 10.93 17.78
N VAL A 122 14.28 10.17 16.88
CA VAL A 122 15.34 9.22 17.26
C VAL A 122 16.68 9.86 16.97
N LYS A 123 17.42 10.18 18.04
CA LYS A 123 18.80 10.67 17.93
C LYS A 123 19.70 9.52 17.49
N ASP A 124 20.46 9.70 16.42
CA ASP A 124 21.48 8.72 16.02
C ASP A 124 22.42 8.42 17.20
N PRO A 125 22.58 7.15 17.61
CA PRO A 125 23.47 6.75 18.68
C PRO A 125 24.92 7.22 18.54
N GLU A 126 25.36 7.53 17.32
CA GLU A 126 26.71 8.02 17.04
C GLU A 126 26.81 9.56 17.00
N LEU A 127 25.68 10.27 17.06
CA LEU A 127 25.66 11.73 17.02
C LEU A 127 26.11 12.34 18.36
N ALA A 128 27.22 13.08 18.30
CA ALA A 128 27.76 13.80 19.45
C ALA A 128 26.96 15.09 19.76
N GLY A 129 26.94 15.48 21.03
CA GLY A 129 26.25 16.67 21.52
C GLY A 129 24.73 16.49 21.63
N ASP A 130 24.06 17.46 22.23
CA ASP A 130 22.60 17.43 22.42
C ASP A 130 21.85 17.99 21.20
N LEU A 131 20.62 17.54 21.03
CA LEU A 131 19.74 18.06 19.98
C LEU A 131 19.21 19.45 20.36
N GLN A 132 19.25 20.37 19.41
CA GLN A 132 18.62 21.68 19.50
C GLN A 132 17.29 21.60 18.75
N ILE A 133 16.21 21.54 19.52
CA ILE A 133 14.84 21.49 19.01
C ILE A 133 14.06 22.65 19.66
N PRO A 134 13.36 23.49 18.87
CA PRO A 134 12.56 24.58 19.40
C PRO A 134 11.36 24.06 20.21
N SER A 135 10.86 24.89 21.12
CA SER A 135 9.70 24.54 21.95
C SER A 135 8.37 24.60 21.17
N GLY A 136 7.29 24.10 21.79
CA GLY A 136 5.94 24.16 21.24
C GLY A 136 5.55 23.00 20.31
N PHE A 137 6.21 21.85 20.47
CA PHE A 137 5.86 20.60 19.79
C PHE A 137 5.54 19.52 20.83
N ASP A 138 4.55 18.70 20.54
CA ASP A 138 4.32 17.45 21.26
C ASP A 138 5.32 16.41 20.73
N LEU A 139 6.46 16.26 21.39
CA LEU A 139 7.51 15.38 20.93
C LEU A 139 8.21 14.61 22.04
N LYS A 140 8.76 13.47 21.65
CA LYS A 140 9.66 12.66 22.48
C LYS A 140 10.94 12.37 21.73
N VAL A 141 12.07 12.65 22.38
CA VAL A 141 13.41 12.30 21.90
C VAL A 141 13.80 10.95 22.49
N TYR A 142 14.25 10.03 21.65
CA TYR A 142 14.85 8.76 22.02
C TYR A 142 16.34 8.79 21.71
N THR A 143 17.13 8.33 22.67
CA THR A 143 18.60 8.29 22.62
C THR A 143 19.10 6.86 22.58
N LYS A 144 20.42 6.69 22.42
CA LYS A 144 21.08 5.38 22.58
C LYS A 144 20.70 4.69 23.89
N SER A 145 20.65 5.43 25.00
CA SER A 145 20.29 4.84 26.30
C SER A 145 18.87 4.31 26.33
N ASP A 146 17.94 4.94 25.61
CA ASP A 146 16.56 4.46 25.51
C ASP A 146 16.45 3.22 24.63
N ILE A 147 17.22 3.17 23.54
CA ILE A 147 17.31 2.00 22.65
C ILE A 147 17.87 0.80 23.42
N ASP A 148 19.04 0.99 24.05
CA ASP A 148 19.73 -0.05 24.82
C ASP A 148 18.88 -0.48 26.04
N GLY A 149 18.21 0.47 26.69
CA GLY A 149 17.35 0.20 27.85
C GLY A 149 16.06 -0.54 27.51
N LEU A 150 15.47 -0.30 26.33
CA LEU A 150 14.25 -0.97 25.90
C LEU A 150 14.52 -2.36 25.33
N LEU A 151 15.56 -2.51 24.50
CA LEU A 151 15.79 -3.74 23.74
C LEU A 151 16.82 -4.68 24.37
N GLY A 152 17.65 -4.19 25.30
CA GLY A 152 18.75 -4.97 25.84
C GLY A 152 19.72 -5.41 24.75
N ALA A 153 20.13 -6.70 24.79
CA ALA A 153 21.02 -7.26 23.78
C ALA A 153 20.23 -7.67 22.52
N THR A 154 20.13 -6.76 21.55
CA THR A 154 19.68 -7.07 20.19
C THR A 154 20.84 -7.05 19.20
N SER A 155 20.77 -7.87 18.15
CA SER A 155 21.72 -7.86 17.04
C SER A 155 21.44 -6.73 16.03
N ILE A 156 20.28 -6.07 16.16
CA ILE A 156 19.87 -4.98 15.30
C ILE A 156 20.67 -3.71 15.62
N ASN A 157 21.23 -3.10 14.58
CA ASN A 157 21.96 -1.84 14.71
C ASN A 157 21.09 -0.65 14.26
N PHE A 158 20.66 0.17 15.22
CA PHE A 158 19.88 1.39 15.03
C PHE A 158 20.78 2.64 14.90
N SER A 159 21.71 2.67 13.95
CA SER A 159 22.60 3.82 13.70
C SER A 159 22.39 4.46 12.33
N GLY A 160 22.77 5.73 12.19
CA GLY A 160 22.55 6.50 10.96
C GLY A 160 21.06 6.57 10.61
N HIS A 161 20.73 6.53 9.31
CA HIS A 161 19.32 6.55 8.86
C HIS A 161 18.52 5.35 9.41
N SER A 162 19.15 4.24 9.79
CA SER A 162 18.47 3.08 10.37
C SER A 162 17.92 3.33 11.78
N CYS A 163 18.29 4.42 12.46
CA CYS A 163 17.74 4.70 13.79
C CYS A 163 16.21 4.97 13.75
N ARG A 164 15.67 5.46 12.62
CA ARG A 164 14.22 5.71 12.44
C ARG A 164 13.35 4.49 12.72
N TYR A 165 13.85 3.28 12.47
CA TYR A 165 13.08 2.06 12.68
C TYR A 165 12.77 1.86 14.15
N PHE A 166 13.63 2.30 15.06
CA PHE A 166 13.29 2.35 16.49
C PHE A 166 12.07 3.24 16.75
N GLY A 167 11.96 4.36 16.03
CA GLY A 167 10.78 5.22 16.04
C GLY A 167 9.51 4.50 15.57
N TYR A 168 9.61 3.67 14.53
CA TYR A 168 8.50 2.84 14.05
C TYR A 168 8.07 1.81 15.11
N LEU A 169 9.03 1.23 15.82
CA LEU A 169 8.80 0.25 16.88
C LEU A 169 8.06 0.86 18.08
N VAL A 170 8.53 2.03 18.56
CA VAL A 170 7.97 2.69 19.76
C VAL A 170 6.73 3.50 19.47
N SER A 171 6.44 3.79 18.20
CA SER A 171 5.17 4.39 17.80
C SER A 171 3.99 3.55 18.31
N ARG A 172 2.95 4.27 18.74
CA ARG A 172 1.69 3.69 19.25
C ARG A 172 0.50 4.14 18.41
N LYS A 173 0.75 4.88 17.34
CA LYS A 173 -0.29 5.41 16.47
C LYS A 173 -0.50 4.50 15.26
N LYS A 174 -1.70 4.52 14.71
CA LYS A 174 -2.09 3.66 13.57
C LYS A 174 -1.24 3.94 12.34
N TYR A 175 -0.86 5.20 12.14
CA TYR A 175 -0.06 5.63 11.00
C TYR A 175 1.25 6.24 11.46
N VAL A 176 2.31 5.91 10.71
CA VAL A 176 3.60 6.57 10.83
C VAL A 176 3.85 7.34 9.55
N VAL A 177 4.28 8.60 9.69
CA VAL A 177 4.85 9.40 8.60
C VAL A 177 6.31 9.66 8.92
N SER A 178 7.21 9.22 8.05
CA SER A 178 8.65 9.35 8.20
C SER A 178 9.15 10.49 7.31
N VAL A 179 9.87 11.44 7.91
CA VAL A 179 10.48 12.58 7.21
C VAL A 179 11.94 12.73 7.63
N ASP A 180 12.86 12.81 6.67
CA ASP A 180 14.29 13.08 6.95
C ASP A 180 14.50 14.51 7.49
N ASP A 181 15.43 14.66 8.43
CA ASP A 181 15.75 15.93 9.09
C ASP A 181 16.39 17.00 8.20
N ASN A 182 16.70 16.65 6.95
CA ASN A 182 17.25 17.51 5.91
C ASN A 182 16.22 17.91 4.82
N CYS A 183 14.95 17.56 5.04
CA CYS A 183 13.83 17.81 4.14
C CYS A 183 12.92 18.92 4.68
N LEU A 184 12.67 19.94 3.87
CA LEU A 184 11.78 21.06 4.21
C LEU A 184 10.42 20.90 3.50
N PRO A 185 9.36 21.59 3.94
CA PRO A 185 8.11 21.63 3.21
C PRO A 185 8.31 22.11 1.77
N ALA A 186 7.72 21.41 0.82
CA ALA A 186 7.75 21.82 -0.58
C ALA A 186 6.80 23.00 -0.85
N LYS A 187 7.01 23.64 -2.01
CA LYS A 187 6.06 24.59 -2.59
C LYS A 187 5.37 23.96 -3.79
N ASP A 188 4.05 24.11 -3.86
CA ASP A 188 3.30 23.73 -5.06
C ASP A 188 3.50 24.72 -6.20
N THR A 189 2.85 24.48 -7.34
CA THR A 189 2.92 25.37 -8.52
C THR A 189 2.33 26.76 -8.28
N GLY A 190 1.51 26.93 -7.23
CA GLY A 190 0.96 28.22 -6.79
C GLY A 190 1.80 28.91 -5.72
N GLY A 191 2.92 28.33 -5.30
CA GLY A 191 3.79 28.86 -4.24
C GLY A 191 3.29 28.60 -2.81
N LEU A 192 2.24 27.81 -2.65
CA LEU A 192 1.71 27.43 -1.34
C LEU A 192 2.56 26.34 -0.71
N THR A 193 2.73 26.40 0.60
CA THR A 193 3.45 25.37 1.34
C THR A 193 2.62 24.09 1.38
N VAL A 194 3.23 22.97 1.02
CA VAL A 194 2.60 21.66 0.97
C VAL A 194 2.60 20.99 2.34
N ASP A 195 1.43 20.53 2.78
CA ASP A 195 1.27 19.65 3.93
C ASP A 195 1.47 18.19 3.49
N ALA A 196 2.72 17.73 3.51
CA ALA A 196 3.07 16.36 3.12
C ALA A 196 2.41 15.30 4.03
N VAL A 197 2.23 15.61 5.31
CA VAL A 197 1.56 14.71 6.27
C VAL A 197 0.10 14.51 5.87
N HIS A 198 -0.62 15.59 5.58
CA HIS A 198 -1.99 15.51 5.09
C HIS A 198 -2.08 14.73 3.77
N GLN A 199 -1.18 14.98 2.82
CA GLN A 199 -1.17 14.27 1.54
C GLN A 199 -0.91 12.75 1.72
N HIS A 200 0.04 12.37 2.57
CA HIS A 200 0.28 10.96 2.94
C HIS A 200 -0.98 10.31 3.50
N MET A 201 -1.68 11.00 4.41
CA MET A 201 -2.90 10.50 5.03
C MET A 201 -4.06 10.37 4.03
N VAL A 202 -4.19 11.29 3.06
CA VAL A 202 -5.16 11.14 1.97
C VAL A 202 -4.85 9.88 1.15
N ASN A 203 -3.58 9.61 0.83
CA ASN A 203 -3.21 8.40 0.10
C ASN A 203 -3.53 7.12 0.88
N LEU A 204 -3.27 7.09 2.20
CA LEU A 204 -3.52 5.92 3.05
C LEU A 204 -5.00 5.68 3.34
N LYS A 205 -5.81 6.75 3.46
CA LYS A 205 -7.24 6.65 3.77
C LYS A 205 -8.14 6.55 2.54
N THR A 206 -7.58 6.59 1.33
CA THR A 206 -8.32 6.33 0.09
C THR A 206 -7.96 4.96 -0.46
N PRO A 207 -8.92 4.22 -1.05
CA PRO A 207 -8.62 2.89 -1.58
C PRO A 207 -7.58 2.94 -2.70
N ALA A 208 -6.83 1.86 -2.85
CA ALA A 208 -5.92 1.62 -3.95
C ALA A 208 -6.53 0.61 -4.93
N THR A 209 -6.10 0.63 -6.19
CA THR A 209 -6.65 -0.20 -7.27
C THR A 209 -5.57 -1.08 -7.93
N PRO A 210 -4.98 -2.07 -7.22
CA PRO A 210 -3.80 -2.78 -7.70
C PRO A 210 -4.12 -3.85 -8.76
N PHE A 211 -5.35 -4.36 -8.80
CA PHE A 211 -5.72 -5.52 -9.63
C PHE A 211 -6.01 -5.18 -11.09
N PHE A 212 -6.27 -3.91 -11.41
CA PHE A 212 -6.46 -3.44 -12.77
C PHE A 212 -5.91 -2.02 -12.85
N PHE A 213 -5.01 -1.79 -13.81
CA PHE A 213 -4.32 -0.52 -13.93
C PHE A 213 -5.26 0.56 -14.51
N ASN A 214 -5.59 1.56 -13.69
CA ASN A 214 -6.26 2.76 -14.19
C ASN A 214 -5.22 3.61 -14.95
N THR A 215 -5.40 3.80 -16.24
CA THR A 215 -4.41 4.50 -17.09
C THR A 215 -4.44 6.02 -16.93
N LEU A 216 -5.43 6.56 -16.21
CA LEU A 216 -5.45 7.93 -15.72
C LEU A 216 -4.78 7.99 -14.33
N TYR A 217 -4.99 9.05 -13.57
CA TYR A 217 -4.56 9.20 -12.18
C TYR A 217 -5.39 8.33 -11.22
N ASP A 218 -5.01 8.34 -9.94
CA ASP A 218 -5.76 7.69 -8.87
C ASP A 218 -7.24 8.13 -8.88
N PRO A 219 -8.20 7.20 -9.05
CA PRO A 219 -9.61 7.54 -9.28
C PRO A 219 -10.32 8.08 -8.03
N PHE A 220 -9.68 8.00 -6.86
CA PHE A 220 -10.21 8.54 -5.60
C PHE A 220 -9.77 9.99 -5.34
N ARG A 221 -8.95 10.57 -6.22
CA ARG A 221 -8.61 11.99 -6.15
C ARG A 221 -9.70 12.86 -6.74
N LYS A 222 -9.84 14.06 -6.18
CA LYS A 222 -10.72 15.09 -6.71
C LYS A 222 -10.37 15.38 -8.17
N GLY A 223 -11.36 15.27 -9.06
CA GLY A 223 -11.19 15.54 -10.49
C GLY A 223 -10.68 14.36 -11.32
N ALA A 224 -10.49 13.18 -10.71
CA ALA A 224 -10.20 11.93 -11.40
C ALA A 224 -11.36 10.93 -11.25
N ASP A 225 -11.43 9.95 -12.15
CA ASP A 225 -12.39 8.85 -12.12
C ASP A 225 -11.78 7.63 -12.84
N PHE A 226 -12.47 6.49 -12.77
CA PHE A 226 -12.17 5.27 -13.49
C PHE A 226 -12.35 5.47 -15.00
N VAL A 227 -11.33 5.08 -15.78
CA VAL A 227 -11.40 5.16 -17.24
C VAL A 227 -12.39 4.16 -17.83
N ARG A 228 -12.84 4.43 -19.07
CA ARG A 228 -13.64 3.47 -19.85
C ARG A 228 -12.93 2.13 -19.95
N GLY A 229 -13.66 1.05 -19.63
CA GLY A 229 -13.13 -0.31 -19.63
C GLY A 229 -12.65 -0.79 -18.26
N TYR A 230 -12.56 0.09 -17.26
CA TYR A 230 -12.26 -0.33 -15.89
C TYR A 230 -13.44 -1.13 -15.30
N PRO A 231 -13.24 -2.40 -14.88
CA PRO A 231 -14.31 -3.25 -14.39
C PRO A 231 -15.01 -2.67 -13.16
N PHE A 232 -16.35 -2.57 -13.18
CA PHE A 232 -17.14 -2.05 -12.06
C PHE A 232 -16.91 -2.84 -10.75
N SER A 233 -16.74 -4.15 -10.85
CA SER A 233 -16.48 -5.04 -9.72
C SER A 233 -15.16 -4.78 -9.00
N LEU A 234 -14.24 -3.99 -9.59
CA LEU A 234 -12.94 -3.66 -9.01
C LEU A 234 -12.86 -2.20 -8.51
N ARG A 235 -13.94 -1.42 -8.65
CA ARG A 235 -13.92 0.03 -8.34
C ARG A 235 -13.94 0.35 -6.85
N GLU A 236 -14.32 -0.60 -6.00
CA GLU A 236 -14.24 -0.43 -4.54
C GLU A 236 -12.77 -0.31 -4.07
N GLY A 237 -11.84 -0.91 -4.83
CA GLY A 237 -10.43 -0.93 -4.49
C GLY A 237 -10.15 -1.79 -3.26
N VAL A 238 -8.96 -1.59 -2.69
CA VAL A 238 -8.49 -2.23 -1.47
C VAL A 238 -7.87 -1.20 -0.55
N GLU A 239 -7.68 -1.54 0.73
CA GLU A 239 -7.00 -0.66 1.67
C GLU A 239 -5.56 -0.35 1.23
N CYS A 240 -5.19 0.93 1.34
CA CYS A 240 -3.85 1.41 1.04
C CYS A 240 -2.99 1.37 2.30
N MET A 241 -1.94 0.54 2.30
CA MET A 241 -1.10 0.34 3.49
C MET A 241 0.21 1.12 3.44
N LEU A 242 0.65 1.57 2.25
CA LEU A 242 1.88 2.33 2.07
C LEU A 242 1.67 3.47 1.06
N SER A 243 2.15 4.66 1.42
CA SER A 243 2.21 5.84 0.57
C SER A 243 3.66 6.27 0.42
N CYS A 244 4.21 6.15 -0.79
CA CYS A 244 5.54 6.62 -1.15
C CYS A 244 5.46 8.06 -1.68
N GLY A 245 6.21 8.98 -1.07
CA GLY A 245 6.22 10.38 -1.46
C GLY A 245 7.24 10.74 -2.52
N LEU A 246 6.98 11.87 -3.14
CA LEU A 246 7.84 12.54 -4.10
C LEU A 246 8.68 13.62 -3.40
N TRP A 247 9.61 14.19 -4.13
CA TRP A 247 10.49 15.22 -3.62
C TRP A 247 10.83 16.21 -4.73
N LEU A 248 11.07 17.45 -4.33
CA LEU A 248 11.69 18.48 -5.16
C LEU A 248 13.17 18.60 -4.78
N HIS A 249 13.90 19.26 -5.67
CA HIS A 249 15.31 19.56 -5.54
C HIS A 249 16.18 18.32 -5.65
N ASN A 250 16.87 17.88 -4.60
CA ASN A 250 17.72 16.69 -4.70
C ASN A 250 16.89 15.42 -4.68
N ALA A 251 16.93 14.72 -5.81
CA ALA A 251 16.29 13.44 -5.90
C ALA A 251 17.04 12.33 -5.16
N ASP A 252 16.30 11.30 -4.75
CA ASP A 252 16.88 10.09 -4.15
C ASP A 252 17.51 9.21 -5.23
N TYR A 253 18.58 9.75 -5.83
CA TYR A 253 19.38 9.06 -6.82
C TYR A 253 20.37 8.12 -6.15
N ASP A 254 20.66 7.01 -6.84
CA ASP A 254 21.84 6.20 -6.52
C ASP A 254 23.13 7.06 -6.57
N PRO A 255 24.22 6.64 -5.92
CA PRO A 255 25.46 7.41 -5.84
C PRO A 255 25.97 7.91 -7.19
N MET A 256 25.86 7.06 -8.21
CA MET A 256 26.43 7.34 -9.53
C MET A 256 25.64 8.40 -10.25
N THR A 257 24.32 8.22 -10.29
CA THR A 257 23.42 9.22 -10.85
C THR A 257 23.58 10.54 -10.10
N HIS A 258 23.72 10.50 -8.77
CA HIS A 258 23.92 11.70 -7.97
C HIS A 258 25.22 12.45 -8.32
N VAL A 259 26.33 11.73 -8.52
CA VAL A 259 27.61 12.36 -8.89
C VAL A 259 27.58 12.91 -10.32
N VAL A 260 27.02 12.15 -11.27
CA VAL A 260 26.91 12.59 -12.68
C VAL A 260 25.92 13.77 -12.81
N LYS A 261 24.84 13.77 -12.04
CA LYS A 261 23.79 14.80 -12.05
C LYS A 261 23.87 15.77 -10.87
N ARG A 262 25.07 15.98 -10.30
CA ARG A 262 25.28 16.77 -9.06
C ARG A 262 24.65 18.17 -9.02
N ASN A 263 24.48 18.80 -10.18
CA ASN A 263 23.92 20.15 -10.32
C ASN A 263 22.47 20.16 -10.85
N GLN A 264 21.90 19.00 -11.16
CA GLN A 264 20.50 18.91 -11.58
C GLN A 264 19.60 18.89 -10.36
N ARG A 265 18.47 19.58 -10.46
CA ARG A 265 17.44 19.63 -9.42
C ARG A 265 16.11 19.26 -10.02
N ASN A 266 15.37 18.40 -9.31
CA ASN A 266 14.00 18.10 -9.67
C ASN A 266 13.10 19.31 -9.32
N THR A 267 12.74 20.12 -10.31
CA THR A 267 11.89 21.30 -10.10
C THR A 267 10.45 21.07 -10.52
N THR A 268 10.14 19.92 -11.13
CA THR A 268 8.82 19.62 -11.66
C THR A 268 7.92 19.09 -10.55
N TYR A 269 6.94 19.89 -10.17
CA TYR A 269 5.83 19.48 -9.33
C TYR A 269 4.78 18.76 -10.17
N VAL A 270 4.62 17.46 -9.96
CA VAL A 270 3.66 16.61 -10.67
C VAL A 270 2.47 16.36 -9.76
N ASP A 271 1.32 16.89 -10.15
CA ASP A 271 0.06 16.71 -9.43
C ASP A 271 -0.59 15.35 -9.73
N ALA A 272 0.08 14.26 -9.34
CA ALA A 272 -0.41 12.91 -9.58
C ALA A 272 -0.19 11.98 -8.38
N VAL A 273 -1.13 11.05 -8.21
CA VAL A 273 -1.00 9.86 -7.36
C VAL A 273 -1.42 8.67 -8.23
N MET A 274 -0.75 7.54 -8.03
CA MET A 274 -1.02 6.30 -8.73
C MET A 274 -0.96 5.13 -7.75
N THR A 275 -1.83 4.15 -7.95
CA THR A 275 -1.65 2.84 -7.31
C THR A 275 -0.57 2.07 -8.06
N VAL A 276 0.33 1.43 -7.31
CA VAL A 276 1.32 0.51 -7.88
C VAL A 276 0.65 -0.85 -8.14
N PRO A 277 0.61 -1.34 -9.39
CA PRO A 277 -0.09 -2.58 -9.74
C PRO A 277 0.43 -3.81 -9.00
N ILE A 278 -0.43 -4.81 -8.81
CA ILE A 278 0.00 -6.13 -8.32
C ILE A 278 1.08 -6.73 -9.24
N GLY A 279 2.11 -7.33 -8.65
CA GLY A 279 3.24 -7.91 -9.37
C GLY A 279 4.27 -6.91 -9.89
N ALA A 280 3.97 -5.60 -9.89
CA ALA A 280 4.98 -4.57 -10.08
C ALA A 280 5.78 -4.38 -8.79
N ILE A 281 7.08 -4.14 -8.94
CA ILE A 281 8.00 -3.78 -7.87
C ILE A 281 8.35 -2.30 -7.95
N MET A 282 8.70 -1.70 -6.83
CA MET A 282 9.04 -0.29 -6.73
C MET A 282 10.17 -0.07 -5.71
N PRO A 283 11.10 0.86 -5.97
CA PRO A 283 11.94 1.37 -4.89
C PRO A 283 11.08 2.23 -3.95
N VAL A 284 11.31 2.11 -2.65
CA VAL A 284 10.73 3.00 -1.65
C VAL A 284 11.87 3.70 -0.94
N SER A 285 11.74 5.02 -0.80
CA SER A 285 12.68 5.83 -0.02
C SER A 285 12.21 5.98 1.40
N GLY A 286 13.13 5.92 2.37
CA GLY A 286 12.85 6.25 3.76
C GLY A 286 12.61 7.74 4.00
N ILE A 287 12.94 8.64 3.04
CA ILE A 287 12.89 10.11 3.23
C ILE A 287 11.50 10.61 3.54
N ASN A 288 10.51 10.12 2.81
CA ASN A 288 9.18 10.70 2.72
C ASN A 288 8.20 9.57 2.40
N VAL A 289 7.86 8.84 3.47
CA VAL A 289 7.05 7.63 3.38
C VAL A 289 6.06 7.61 4.54
N ALA A 290 4.86 7.12 4.27
CA ALA A 290 3.89 6.85 5.32
C ALA A 290 3.29 5.47 5.14
N PHE A 291 2.92 4.84 6.26
CA PHE A 291 2.34 3.51 6.23
C PHE A 291 1.40 3.29 7.42
N ASN A 292 0.48 2.33 7.25
CA ASN A 292 -0.26 1.76 8.36
C ASN A 292 0.70 0.93 9.21
N ARG A 293 1.02 1.45 10.39
CA ARG A 293 2.04 0.92 11.29
C ARG A 293 1.63 -0.42 11.88
N ASP A 294 0.36 -0.59 12.20
CA ASP A 294 -0.15 -1.84 12.79
C ASP A 294 -0.07 -3.00 11.78
N VAL A 295 -0.21 -2.70 10.49
CA VAL A 295 -0.11 -3.70 9.42
C VAL A 295 1.33 -3.87 8.93
N LEU A 296 2.00 -2.80 8.48
CA LEU A 296 3.30 -2.90 7.82
C LEU A 296 4.51 -2.76 8.74
N GLY A 297 4.33 -2.42 10.02
CA GLY A 297 5.43 -2.35 10.96
C GLY A 297 6.37 -3.58 10.99
N PRO A 298 5.87 -4.83 10.95
CA PRO A 298 6.72 -6.02 10.90
C PRO A 298 7.57 -6.17 9.62
N VAL A 299 7.26 -5.47 8.52
CA VAL A 299 8.05 -5.47 7.27
C VAL A 299 8.93 -4.22 7.11
N MET A 300 8.85 -3.26 8.03
CA MET A 300 9.70 -2.07 8.06
C MET A 300 10.85 -2.31 9.05
N PHE A 301 11.93 -2.97 8.62
CA PHE A 301 13.03 -3.39 9.50
C PHE A 301 14.40 -2.80 9.14
N PRO A 302 15.29 -2.56 10.10
CA PRO A 302 16.66 -2.09 9.84
C PRO A 302 17.56 -3.24 9.37
N GLY A 303 17.56 -3.54 8.06
CA GLY A 303 18.32 -4.62 7.42
C GLY A 303 19.15 -4.22 6.20
N LEU A 304 19.76 -5.18 5.49
CA LEU A 304 20.53 -4.97 4.24
C LEU A 304 21.51 -3.75 4.25
N ARG A 305 22.45 -3.75 5.20
CA ARG A 305 23.50 -2.71 5.33
C ARG A 305 24.82 -3.19 4.73
N LEU A 306 25.46 -2.36 3.91
CA LEU A 306 26.75 -2.67 3.28
C LEU A 306 27.88 -2.71 4.34
N ARG A 307 28.95 -3.44 4.05
CA ARG A 307 30.00 -3.70 5.05
C ARG A 307 30.80 -2.42 5.33
N LYS A 308 30.87 -2.02 6.62
CA LYS A 308 31.58 -0.84 7.20
C LYS A 308 30.86 0.50 7.15
N GLU A 309 29.73 0.65 6.44
CA GLU A 309 29.38 2.00 5.97
C GLU A 309 27.97 2.50 6.25
N GLY A 310 27.16 1.89 7.13
CA GLY A 310 25.78 2.32 7.35
C GLY A 310 25.55 3.72 7.98
N LYS A 311 26.48 4.66 7.84
CA LYS A 311 26.41 6.08 8.23
C LYS A 311 25.98 6.99 7.09
N HIS A 312 26.28 6.64 5.83
CA HIS A 312 25.79 7.41 4.69
C HIS A 312 24.59 6.74 4.06
N ARG A 313 23.70 7.56 3.51
CA ARG A 313 22.45 7.14 2.88
C ARG A 313 22.59 6.02 1.85
N TRP A 314 23.67 6.03 1.08
CA TRP A 314 23.88 5.09 -0.02
C TRP A 314 24.53 3.78 0.38
N ASP A 315 24.98 3.71 1.63
CA ASP A 315 25.63 2.54 2.20
C ASP A 315 24.62 1.67 2.99
N THR A 316 23.38 2.15 3.00
CA THR A 316 22.17 1.57 3.58
C THR A 316 21.19 1.31 2.44
N LEU A 317 20.76 0.06 2.26
CA LEU A 317 19.74 -0.32 1.28
C LEU A 317 18.44 -0.79 1.96
N GLU A 318 18.32 -0.62 3.28
CA GLU A 318 17.15 -1.07 4.04
C GLU A 318 15.83 -0.54 3.49
N ASP A 319 15.73 0.74 3.14
CA ASP A 319 14.47 1.35 2.73
C ASP A 319 14.02 0.83 1.37
N VAL A 320 14.94 0.70 0.42
CA VAL A 320 14.70 0.08 -0.88
C VAL A 320 14.29 -1.39 -0.70
N PHE A 321 15.05 -2.15 0.10
CA PHE A 321 14.77 -3.57 0.33
C PHE A 321 13.44 -3.78 1.06
N ASN A 322 13.15 -2.97 2.07
CA ASN A 322 11.88 -2.98 2.79
C ASN A 322 10.71 -2.60 1.88
N GLY A 323 10.91 -1.64 0.98
CA GLY A 323 9.93 -1.28 -0.05
C GLY A 323 9.56 -2.48 -0.93
N LEU A 324 10.57 -3.22 -1.39
CA LEU A 324 10.39 -4.45 -2.17
C LEU A 324 9.68 -5.54 -1.34
N CYS A 325 10.09 -5.73 -0.09
CA CYS A 325 9.45 -6.67 0.83
C CYS A 325 7.98 -6.30 1.08
N ALA A 326 7.71 -5.05 1.45
CA ALA A 326 6.39 -4.52 1.74
C ALA A 326 5.47 -4.64 0.53
N LYS A 327 5.99 -4.40 -0.69
CA LYS A 327 5.21 -4.58 -1.91
C LYS A 327 4.79 -6.02 -2.13
N VAL A 328 5.70 -6.98 -1.97
CA VAL A 328 5.37 -8.42 -2.11
C VAL A 328 4.39 -8.88 -1.03
N VAL A 329 4.56 -8.41 0.21
CA VAL A 329 3.63 -8.69 1.31
C VAL A 329 2.24 -8.11 1.00
N CYS A 330 2.16 -6.86 0.55
CA CYS A 330 0.89 -6.23 0.18
C CYS A 330 0.20 -7.01 -0.94
N ASP A 331 0.93 -7.37 -1.99
CA ASP A 331 0.38 -8.16 -3.10
C ASP A 331 -0.14 -9.52 -2.65
N ARG A 332 0.58 -10.17 -1.73
CA ARG A 332 0.18 -11.46 -1.17
C ARG A 332 -1.11 -11.35 -0.36
N LEU A 333 -1.25 -10.29 0.44
CA LEU A 333 -2.37 -10.11 1.36
C LEU A 333 -3.55 -9.32 0.75
N GLY A 334 -3.42 -8.87 -0.50
CA GLY A 334 -4.47 -8.10 -1.18
C GLY A 334 -4.55 -6.63 -0.76
N TYR A 335 -3.48 -6.08 -0.19
CA TYR A 335 -3.36 -4.65 0.13
C TYR A 335 -2.81 -3.85 -1.04
N GLY A 336 -3.06 -2.55 -1.03
CA GLY A 336 -2.57 -1.63 -2.03
C GLY A 336 -1.45 -0.72 -1.54
N VAL A 337 -0.69 -0.21 -2.51
CA VAL A 337 0.40 0.74 -2.31
C VAL A 337 0.21 1.89 -3.30
N LYS A 338 0.36 3.13 -2.82
CA LYS A 338 0.31 4.33 -3.66
C LYS A 338 1.67 5.03 -3.73
N THR A 339 1.94 5.64 -4.88
CA THR A 339 3.07 6.53 -5.12
C THR A 339 2.59 7.80 -5.81
N GLY A 340 3.31 8.90 -5.66
CA GLY A 340 2.90 10.22 -6.10
C GLY A 340 2.80 11.18 -4.92
N LEU A 341 2.21 12.36 -5.09
CA LEU A 341 2.15 13.45 -4.11
C LEU A 341 1.97 12.94 -2.67
N PRO A 342 3.04 12.77 -1.86
CA PRO A 342 3.45 13.85 -0.95
C PRO A 342 4.81 14.43 -1.27
N TYR A 343 4.95 15.76 -1.33
CA TYR A 343 6.22 16.43 -1.69
C TYR A 343 6.96 17.00 -0.48
N VAL A 344 8.28 16.76 -0.44
CA VAL A 344 9.24 17.51 0.38
C VAL A 344 10.31 18.16 -0.50
N THR A 345 10.99 19.19 -0.02
CA THR A 345 12.16 19.77 -0.68
C THR A 345 13.42 19.32 0.06
N ARG A 346 14.28 18.55 -0.61
CA ARG A 346 15.52 18.05 0.00
C ARG A 346 16.69 19.01 -0.21
N SER A 347 17.41 19.31 0.86
CA SER A 347 18.58 20.20 0.83
C SER A 347 19.81 19.57 0.14
N ASP A 348 20.82 20.41 -0.15
CA ASP A 348 22.11 20.00 -0.73
C ASP A 348 23.12 19.46 0.29
N ALA A 349 22.76 19.41 1.58
CA ALA A 349 23.70 19.11 2.67
C ALA A 349 24.41 17.75 2.52
N GLU A 350 23.80 16.78 1.85
CA GLU A 350 24.36 15.42 1.66
C GLU A 350 24.98 15.20 0.29
N ALA A 351 24.86 16.15 -0.64
CA ALA A 351 25.27 15.99 -2.02
C ALA A 351 26.77 15.67 -2.19
N GLY A 352 27.61 16.21 -1.29
CA GLY A 352 29.06 15.98 -1.29
C GLY A 352 29.48 14.58 -0.81
N LYS A 353 28.63 13.88 -0.05
CA LYS A 353 28.92 12.54 0.50
C LYS A 353 28.74 11.42 -0.54
N ALA A 354 28.01 11.68 -1.63
CA ALA A 354 27.79 10.68 -2.70
C ALA A 354 29.11 10.18 -3.32
N LEU A 355 30.10 11.07 -3.45
CA LEU A 355 31.42 10.71 -3.99
C LEU A 355 32.19 9.76 -3.06
N GLU A 356 31.92 9.79 -1.75
CA GLU A 356 32.55 8.89 -0.78
C GLU A 356 31.99 7.47 -0.93
N SER A 357 30.66 7.32 -1.05
CA SER A 357 29.98 6.04 -1.31
C SER A 357 30.32 5.41 -2.67
N LEU A 358 30.83 6.21 -3.64
CA LEU A 358 31.33 5.70 -4.92
C LEU A 358 32.67 4.97 -4.84
N LYS A 359 33.30 4.87 -3.68
CA LYS A 359 34.57 4.15 -3.60
C LYS A 359 34.40 2.65 -3.71
N GLU A 360 33.23 2.09 -3.35
CA GLU A 360 33.02 0.64 -3.34
C GLU A 360 31.90 0.13 -4.29
N TRP A 361 30.93 0.97 -4.72
CA TRP A 361 29.79 0.62 -5.62
C TRP A 361 29.03 -0.68 -5.24
N GLU A 362 29.20 -1.17 -4.01
CA GLU A 362 28.68 -2.47 -3.58
C GLU A 362 27.14 -2.47 -3.63
N GLY A 363 26.50 -1.35 -3.25
CA GLY A 363 25.05 -1.24 -3.24
C GLY A 363 24.42 -1.40 -4.62
N VAL A 364 25.05 -0.88 -5.68
CA VAL A 364 24.56 -1.05 -7.06
C VAL A 364 24.62 -2.53 -7.47
N LYS A 365 25.72 -3.22 -7.16
CA LYS A 365 25.88 -4.65 -7.46
C LYS A 365 24.89 -5.52 -6.67
N VAL A 366 24.67 -5.18 -5.40
CA VAL A 366 23.66 -5.86 -4.56
C VAL A 366 22.27 -5.75 -5.20
N MET A 367 21.93 -4.61 -5.79
CA MET A 367 20.64 -4.43 -6.45
C MET A 367 20.47 -5.28 -7.73
N ASP A 368 21.55 -5.60 -8.44
CA ASP A 368 21.51 -6.51 -9.60
C ASP A 368 21.10 -7.94 -9.22
N ASP A 369 21.45 -8.38 -8.00
CA ASP A 369 21.04 -9.69 -7.46
C ASP A 369 19.60 -9.65 -6.89
N VAL A 370 19.24 -8.54 -6.23
CA VAL A 370 17.93 -8.33 -5.59
C VAL A 370 16.79 -8.28 -6.61
N LEU A 371 17.01 -7.64 -7.76
CA LEU A 371 15.95 -7.35 -8.71
C LEU A 371 15.34 -8.64 -9.34
N PRO A 372 16.11 -9.56 -9.94
CA PRO A 372 15.57 -10.81 -10.49
C PRO A 372 14.93 -11.70 -9.42
N PHE A 373 15.46 -11.65 -8.19
CA PHE A 373 14.89 -12.36 -7.05
C PHE A 373 13.46 -11.90 -6.76
N PHE A 374 13.23 -10.60 -6.58
CA PHE A 374 11.88 -10.08 -6.26
C PHE A 374 10.91 -10.22 -7.43
N GLN A 375 11.38 -10.17 -8.69
CA GLN A 375 10.54 -10.40 -9.86
C GLN A 375 10.00 -11.84 -9.95
N SER A 376 10.75 -12.81 -9.42
CA SER A 376 10.38 -14.24 -9.47
C SER A 376 9.77 -14.76 -8.16
N LEU A 377 9.86 -13.99 -7.08
CA LEU A 377 9.39 -14.35 -5.76
C LEU A 377 7.87 -14.50 -5.72
N LYS A 378 7.42 -15.59 -5.10
CA LYS A 378 6.01 -15.85 -4.78
C LYS A 378 5.94 -16.43 -3.38
N LEU A 379 5.16 -15.78 -2.51
CA LEU A 379 4.89 -16.29 -1.17
C LEU A 379 3.77 -17.33 -1.19
N SER A 380 3.79 -18.26 -0.24
CA SER A 380 2.82 -19.33 -0.10
C SER A 380 1.42 -18.79 0.18
N LYS A 381 0.39 -19.54 -0.26
CA LYS A 381 -1.01 -19.29 0.11
C LYS A 381 -1.29 -19.50 1.60
N ASP A 382 -0.37 -20.11 2.32
CA ASP A 382 -0.49 -20.34 3.76
C ASP A 382 -0.03 -19.12 4.58
N ALA A 383 0.77 -18.22 3.99
CA ALA A 383 1.17 -16.97 4.63
C ALA A 383 0.01 -15.95 4.57
N VAL A 384 -0.80 -15.91 5.62
CA VAL A 384 -2.04 -15.10 5.69
C VAL A 384 -1.91 -13.86 6.57
N THR A 385 -0.81 -13.73 7.32
CA THR A 385 -0.45 -12.52 8.08
C THR A 385 0.83 -11.87 7.54
N VAL A 386 1.08 -10.62 7.91
CA VAL A 386 2.33 -9.93 7.54
C VAL A 386 3.54 -10.64 8.15
N GLU A 387 3.43 -11.09 9.40
CA GLU A 387 4.48 -11.83 10.09
C GLU A 387 4.79 -13.17 9.42
N ASP A 388 3.78 -13.90 8.97
CA ASP A 388 3.99 -15.16 8.22
C ASP A 388 4.71 -14.86 6.89
N CYS A 389 4.29 -13.82 6.18
CA CYS A 389 4.92 -13.40 4.94
C CYS A 389 6.39 -13.01 5.16
N VAL A 390 6.70 -12.24 6.21
CA VAL A 390 8.08 -11.80 6.51
C VAL A 390 8.95 -12.99 6.93
N LYS A 391 8.44 -13.93 7.72
CA LYS A 391 9.18 -15.15 8.10
C LYS A 391 9.48 -16.03 6.89
N GLU A 392 8.49 -16.26 6.05
CA GLU A 392 8.68 -17.02 4.80
C GLU A 392 9.71 -16.31 3.90
N LEU A 393 9.56 -14.99 3.74
CA LEU A 393 10.50 -14.19 2.95
C LEU A 393 11.92 -14.26 3.50
N ALA A 394 12.10 -14.16 4.82
CA ALA A 394 13.42 -14.28 5.45
C ALA A 394 14.07 -15.64 5.16
N SER A 395 13.30 -16.73 5.20
CA SER A 395 13.79 -18.06 4.80
C SER A 395 14.23 -18.08 3.34
N ILE A 396 13.40 -17.57 2.43
CA ILE A 396 13.68 -17.58 1.00
C ILE A 396 14.90 -16.70 0.66
N VAL A 397 15.02 -15.51 1.29
CA VAL A 397 16.18 -14.61 1.15
C VAL A 397 17.45 -15.32 1.60
N ARG A 398 17.41 -15.97 2.77
CA ARG A 398 18.56 -16.74 3.29
C ARG A 398 19.00 -17.82 2.31
N ASP A 399 18.06 -18.60 1.79
CA ASP A 399 18.38 -19.77 0.98
C ASP A 399 18.82 -19.40 -0.44
N LYS A 400 18.21 -18.36 -1.04
CA LYS A 400 18.45 -17.99 -2.44
C LYS A 400 19.51 -16.90 -2.63
N LEU A 401 19.52 -15.89 -1.75
CA LEU A 401 20.44 -14.76 -1.84
C LEU A 401 21.65 -14.92 -0.91
N GLY A 402 21.48 -15.58 0.24
CA GLY A 402 22.56 -15.83 1.20
C GLY A 402 23.82 -16.47 0.60
N PRO A 403 23.73 -17.48 -0.29
CA PRO A 403 24.90 -18.06 -0.96
C PRO A 403 25.63 -17.10 -1.91
N GLN A 404 24.95 -16.05 -2.40
CA GLN A 404 25.52 -15.07 -3.33
C GLN A 404 26.33 -14.02 -2.56
N ASN A 405 25.80 -13.55 -1.43
CA ASN A 405 26.48 -12.60 -0.56
C ASN A 405 25.98 -12.73 0.90
N ALA A 406 26.92 -12.79 1.86
CA ALA A 406 26.63 -12.90 3.28
C ALA A 406 25.80 -11.73 3.86
N ILE A 407 25.75 -10.58 3.17
CA ILE A 407 24.86 -9.47 3.53
C ILE A 407 23.39 -9.90 3.56
N PHE A 408 22.97 -10.80 2.66
CA PHE A 408 21.60 -11.28 2.59
C PHE A 408 21.26 -12.25 3.71
N THR A 409 22.23 -13.06 4.14
CA THR A 409 22.08 -13.88 5.36
C THR A 409 21.85 -12.99 6.58
N LYS A 410 22.63 -11.91 6.71
CA LYS A 410 22.44 -10.92 7.79
C LYS A 410 21.11 -10.19 7.68
N ALA A 411 20.67 -9.85 6.46
CA ALA A 411 19.36 -9.23 6.25
C ALA A 411 18.24 -10.20 6.70
N ALA A 412 18.33 -11.48 6.33
CA ALA A 412 17.37 -12.50 6.78
C ALA A 412 17.39 -12.70 8.31
N ASP A 413 18.56 -12.65 8.95
CA ASP A 413 18.67 -12.67 10.42
C ASP A 413 17.97 -11.44 11.04
N ALA A 414 18.21 -10.25 10.49
CA ALA A 414 17.59 -9.01 10.94
C ALA A 414 16.07 -9.02 10.76
N MET A 415 15.55 -9.61 9.69
CA MET A 415 14.10 -9.80 9.49
C MET A 415 13.48 -10.65 10.60
N VAL A 416 14.11 -11.79 10.93
CA VAL A 416 13.61 -12.69 11.98
C VAL A 416 13.68 -12.02 13.35
N GLU A 417 14.81 -11.38 13.67
CA GLU A 417 15.00 -10.66 14.92
C GLU A 417 14.01 -9.49 15.04
N TRP A 418 13.77 -8.76 13.95
CA TRP A 418 12.81 -7.66 13.93
C TRP A 418 11.39 -8.13 14.26
N ILE A 419 10.95 -9.28 13.73
CA ILE A 419 9.65 -9.84 14.10
C ILE A 419 9.57 -10.15 15.60
N ASN A 420 10.64 -10.66 16.21
CA ASN A 420 10.69 -10.94 17.64
C ASN A 420 10.61 -9.64 18.47
N VAL A 421 11.40 -8.64 18.08
CA VAL A 421 11.41 -7.30 18.70
C VAL A 421 10.06 -6.60 18.54
N TRP A 422 9.46 -6.67 17.35
CA TRP A 422 8.16 -6.08 17.04
C TRP A 422 7.05 -6.70 17.88
N LYS A 423 7.04 -8.03 18.04
CA LYS A 423 6.05 -8.71 18.89
C LYS A 423 6.19 -8.36 20.36
N SER A 424 7.42 -8.25 20.86
CA SER A 424 7.67 -7.97 22.28
C SER A 424 7.44 -6.50 22.66
N HIS A 425 7.78 -5.56 21.78
CA HIS A 425 7.81 -4.12 22.11
C HIS A 425 6.94 -3.25 21.18
N GLY A 426 6.64 -3.71 19.97
CA GLY A 426 5.81 -3.01 19.00
C GLY A 426 4.31 -3.24 19.20
N ALA A 427 3.88 -4.48 19.39
CA ALA A 427 2.44 -4.83 19.38
C ALA A 427 1.63 -4.39 20.63
N GLN A 428 2.19 -3.63 21.57
CA GLN A 428 1.51 -3.23 22.82
C GLN A 428 0.43 -2.13 22.65
N ASN A 429 -0.41 -2.24 21.63
CA ASN A 429 -1.58 -1.40 21.41
C ASN A 429 -2.92 -2.08 21.76
N ASP A 430 -2.89 -3.25 22.41
CA ASP A 430 -4.10 -3.78 23.05
C ASP A 430 -4.50 -2.86 24.20
N VAL A 431 -5.34 -1.88 23.86
CA VAL A 431 -6.26 -1.25 24.77
C VAL A 431 -7.13 -2.38 25.34
N VAL A 432 -6.70 -2.93 26.47
CA VAL A 432 -7.61 -3.61 27.38
C VAL A 432 -8.63 -2.57 27.80
N LEU A 433 -9.80 -2.57 27.15
CA LEU A 433 -10.97 -1.92 27.69
C LEU A 433 -11.23 -2.55 29.08
N PRO A 434 -11.21 -1.78 30.17
CA PRO A 434 -11.48 -2.34 31.47
C PRO A 434 -12.96 -2.71 31.53
N GLY A 435 -13.23 -4.02 31.48
CA GLY A 435 -14.55 -4.57 31.80
C GLY A 435 -15.25 -5.30 30.66
N LEU A 436 -14.74 -6.47 30.28
CA LEU A 436 -15.60 -7.62 29.98
C LEU A 436 -14.78 -8.90 30.23
N LYS A 437 -14.95 -9.51 31.40
CA LYS A 437 -14.48 -10.88 31.62
C LYS A 437 -15.43 -11.79 30.84
N LEU A 438 -14.99 -12.31 29.69
CA LEU A 438 -15.56 -13.56 29.20
C LEU A 438 -15.01 -14.68 30.09
N SER A 439 -15.89 -15.27 30.89
CA SER A 439 -15.63 -16.51 31.60
C SER A 439 -15.33 -17.62 30.59
N THR A 440 -14.15 -18.22 30.70
CA THR A 440 -13.86 -19.51 30.08
C THR A 440 -14.72 -20.60 30.74
N PRO A 441 -15.31 -21.55 29.99
CA PRO A 441 -16.01 -22.68 30.59
C PRO A 441 -15.01 -23.61 31.30
N ASP A 442 -15.44 -24.10 32.45
CA ASP A 442 -14.77 -25.08 33.31
C ASP A 442 -14.68 -26.44 32.59
N PRO A 443 -13.49 -27.09 32.50
CA PRO A 443 -13.33 -28.35 31.76
C PRO A 443 -13.94 -29.60 32.44
N ASP A 444 -14.61 -29.46 33.58
CA ASP A 444 -15.08 -30.59 34.40
C ASP A 444 -16.60 -30.84 34.39
N ASN A 445 -17.32 -30.45 33.33
CA ASN A 445 -18.76 -30.71 33.25
C ASN A 445 -19.20 -31.29 31.89
N THR A 446 -18.86 -32.55 31.65
CA THR A 446 -19.46 -33.40 30.61
C THR A 446 -20.66 -34.16 31.18
N PRO A 447 -21.86 -34.06 30.59
CA PRO A 447 -22.88 -35.09 30.69
C PRO A 447 -22.78 -36.03 29.48
N ASP A 448 -22.73 -37.33 29.77
CA ASP A 448 -22.76 -38.44 28.82
C ASP A 448 -23.92 -38.37 27.83
N ALA A 449 -23.64 -38.60 26.54
CA ALA A 449 -24.64 -38.94 25.54
C ALA A 449 -24.07 -39.91 24.48
N VAL A 450 -24.21 -41.19 24.81
CA VAL A 450 -24.58 -42.35 23.96
C VAL A 450 -24.35 -42.22 22.45
N CYS A 451 -23.44 -43.07 21.95
CA CYS A 451 -23.29 -43.41 20.55
C CYS A 451 -24.52 -44.16 20.02
N ASP A 452 -25.18 -43.63 18.99
CA ASP A 452 -26.00 -44.41 18.07
C ASP A 452 -25.51 -44.18 16.63
N ALA A 453 -25.20 -45.28 15.95
CA ALA A 453 -24.70 -45.31 14.58
C ALA A 453 -25.79 -44.92 13.58
N ALA A 454 -25.46 -44.02 12.64
CA ALA A 454 -26.30 -43.71 11.49
C ALA A 454 -25.88 -44.58 10.27
N PRO A 455 -26.83 -45.06 9.45
CA PRO A 455 -26.55 -45.93 8.31
C PRO A 455 -26.09 -45.15 7.07
N ASP A 456 -25.33 -45.84 6.23
CA ASP A 456 -24.90 -45.39 4.89
C ASP A 456 -26.11 -45.05 4.00
N VAL A 457 -26.10 -43.86 3.39
CA VAL A 457 -27.06 -43.46 2.36
C VAL A 457 -26.30 -43.00 1.12
N GLU A 458 -26.43 -43.78 0.05
CA GLU A 458 -25.94 -43.49 -1.30
C GLU A 458 -26.56 -42.20 -1.87
N ALA A 459 -25.73 -41.42 -2.58
CA ALA A 459 -26.15 -40.22 -3.30
C ALA A 459 -26.95 -40.60 -4.58
N PRO A 460 -28.10 -39.97 -4.86
CA PRO A 460 -28.79 -40.19 -6.13
C PRO A 460 -28.19 -39.35 -7.26
N SER A 461 -28.02 -39.99 -8.42
CA SER A 461 -27.61 -39.43 -9.70
C SER A 461 -28.59 -38.36 -10.23
N LEU A 462 -28.09 -37.19 -10.61
CA LEU A 462 -28.85 -36.13 -11.28
C LEU A 462 -28.79 -36.31 -12.80
N GLU A 463 -29.91 -36.71 -13.40
CA GLU A 463 -30.17 -36.53 -14.83
C GLU A 463 -30.47 -35.05 -15.14
N ALA A 464 -29.91 -34.57 -16.26
CA ALA A 464 -30.01 -33.20 -16.71
C ALA A 464 -31.43 -32.85 -17.18
N VAL A 465 -32.02 -31.80 -16.59
CA VAL A 465 -33.26 -31.19 -17.07
C VAL A 465 -32.90 -29.90 -17.82
N ALA A 466 -33.26 -29.84 -19.11
CA ALA A 466 -33.08 -28.68 -19.96
C ALA A 466 -34.03 -27.53 -19.57
N PRO A 467 -33.64 -26.24 -19.76
CA PRO A 467 -34.50 -25.11 -19.45
C PRO A 467 -35.56 -24.90 -20.55
N PRO A 468 -36.79 -24.45 -20.20
CA PRO A 468 -37.80 -24.08 -21.19
C PRO A 468 -37.56 -22.67 -21.75
N ASP A 469 -37.93 -22.53 -23.02
CA ASP A 469 -37.87 -21.30 -23.83
C ASP A 469 -38.72 -20.14 -23.26
N GLY A 470 -38.20 -18.91 -23.39
CA GLY A 470 -39.04 -17.71 -23.45
C GLY A 470 -38.50 -16.43 -22.79
N ALA A 471 -37.99 -15.50 -23.62
CA ALA A 471 -37.87 -14.04 -23.47
C ALA A 471 -37.06 -13.49 -22.26
N TYR A 472 -36.09 -12.58 -22.40
CA TYR A 472 -36.22 -11.27 -23.03
C TYR A 472 -34.95 -10.84 -23.80
N LEU A 473 -35.18 -10.31 -24.99
CA LEU A 473 -34.26 -9.52 -25.80
C LEU A 473 -34.17 -8.08 -25.27
N ILE A 474 -32.95 -7.55 -25.12
CA ILE A 474 -32.67 -6.13 -25.32
C ILE A 474 -31.60 -6.04 -26.39
N SER A 475 -32.00 -5.49 -27.54
CA SER A 475 -31.19 -5.26 -28.73
C SER A 475 -30.09 -4.23 -28.51
N ALA A 476 -28.84 -4.58 -28.84
CA ALA A 476 -27.82 -3.61 -29.20
C ALA A 476 -27.61 -3.68 -30.71
N GLY A 477 -27.74 -2.52 -31.36
CA GLY A 477 -27.71 -2.35 -32.81
C GLY A 477 -26.37 -2.75 -33.44
N HIS A 478 -26.49 -3.19 -34.68
CA HIS A 478 -25.42 -3.47 -35.62
C HIS A 478 -24.45 -2.29 -35.75
N ASN A 479 -23.15 -2.58 -35.79
CA ASN A 479 -22.26 -1.94 -36.76
C ASN A 479 -21.09 -2.86 -37.12
N GLN A 480 -20.70 -2.74 -38.37
CA GLN A 480 -20.13 -3.74 -39.25
C GLN A 480 -18.71 -4.21 -38.92
N VAL A 481 -18.50 -5.47 -39.28
CA VAL A 481 -17.26 -6.23 -39.34
C VAL A 481 -16.29 -5.63 -40.35
N GLY A 482 -15.08 -5.28 -39.90
CA GLY A 482 -13.90 -5.13 -40.73
C GLY A 482 -12.94 -6.28 -40.45
N GLN A 483 -12.73 -7.13 -41.46
CA GLN A 483 -11.82 -8.29 -41.44
C GLN A 483 -10.37 -7.86 -41.19
N ILE A 484 -9.65 -8.60 -40.34
CA ILE A 484 -8.19 -8.59 -40.32
C ILE A 484 -7.71 -10.03 -40.47
N HIS A 485 -6.93 -10.25 -41.52
CA HIS A 485 -6.33 -11.52 -41.91
C HIS A 485 -5.29 -12.00 -40.89
N ALA A 486 -5.36 -13.29 -40.52
CA ALA A 486 -4.30 -13.99 -39.82
C ALA A 486 -3.16 -14.35 -40.78
N VAL A 487 -1.95 -13.85 -40.52
CA VAL A 487 -0.72 -14.32 -41.16
C VAL A 487 0.01 -15.25 -40.20
N LYS A 488 0.07 -16.54 -40.56
CA LYS A 488 1.00 -17.52 -40.00
C LYS A 488 2.35 -17.39 -40.68
N THR A 489 3.44 -17.50 -39.92
CA THR A 489 4.72 -18.09 -40.36
C THR A 489 5.61 -18.46 -39.15
N PRO A 490 6.60 -19.36 -39.29
CA PRO A 490 6.66 -20.58 -38.48
C PRO A 490 7.89 -20.68 -37.56
N SER A 491 7.84 -21.77 -36.80
CA SER A 491 8.82 -22.34 -35.89
C SER A 491 10.16 -22.78 -36.51
N THR A 492 11.17 -22.85 -35.62
CA THR A 492 12.46 -23.57 -35.66
C THR A 492 13.65 -22.94 -36.39
N MET A 493 14.74 -22.66 -35.65
CA MET A 493 16.07 -23.23 -35.94
C MET A 493 17.03 -23.18 -34.74
N SER A 494 17.82 -24.24 -34.71
CA SER A 494 18.82 -24.77 -33.77
C SER A 494 19.93 -23.86 -33.20
N GLU A 495 20.41 -24.30 -32.04
CA GLU A 495 21.67 -23.99 -31.36
C GLU A 495 22.91 -23.92 -32.28
N LYS A 496 23.75 -22.90 -32.05
CA LYS A 496 25.21 -23.04 -32.17
C LYS A 496 25.90 -22.25 -31.04
N LYS A 497 26.62 -22.98 -30.18
CA LYS A 497 27.62 -22.45 -29.24
C LYS A 497 28.68 -21.63 -30.00
N LYS A 498 28.94 -20.41 -29.55
CA LYS A 498 30.17 -19.66 -29.84
C LYS A 498 30.72 -19.06 -28.54
N THR A 499 31.95 -19.46 -28.24
CA THR A 499 32.82 -18.94 -27.19
C THR A 499 33.12 -17.46 -27.41
N TRP A 500 33.07 -16.66 -26.34
CA TRP A 500 33.43 -15.24 -26.30
C TRP A 500 34.94 -15.06 -26.06
N PRO A 501 35.61 -14.11 -26.73
CA PRO A 501 36.82 -13.49 -26.23
C PRO A 501 36.53 -12.11 -25.60
N ASP A 502 37.39 -11.71 -24.67
CA ASP A 502 37.40 -10.46 -23.90
C ASP A 502 37.07 -9.19 -24.70
N LYS A 503 36.16 -8.37 -24.17
CA LYS A 503 35.87 -7.01 -24.68
C LYS A 503 35.96 -5.96 -23.57
N ALA A 504 37.18 -5.50 -23.32
CA ALA A 504 37.45 -4.24 -22.62
C ALA A 504 37.81 -3.09 -23.60
N ALA A 505 37.44 -3.21 -24.88
CA ALA A 505 37.89 -2.25 -25.91
C ALA A 505 36.83 -1.84 -26.94
N GLU A 506 35.52 -2.07 -26.68
CA GLU A 506 34.45 -1.73 -27.64
C GLU A 506 33.28 -0.96 -27.02
N GLU A 507 33.54 -0.16 -25.98
CA GLU A 507 32.55 0.76 -25.38
C GLU A 507 32.83 2.26 -25.65
N THR A 508 33.84 2.60 -26.45
CA THR A 508 34.15 4.02 -26.77
C THR A 508 33.64 4.47 -28.15
N ARG A 509 32.58 3.85 -28.69
CA ARG A 509 32.06 4.21 -30.02
C ARG A 509 30.53 4.19 -30.22
N MET A 510 29.77 4.33 -29.14
CA MET A 510 28.29 4.47 -29.19
C MET A 510 27.79 5.68 -28.37
N LEU A 511 28.54 6.78 -28.40
CA LEU A 511 28.12 8.10 -27.88
C LEU A 511 28.36 9.17 -28.94
N ALA A 512 27.55 9.13 -30.01
CA ALA A 512 27.37 10.25 -30.93
C ALA A 512 26.14 9.96 -31.82
N TYR A 513 24.94 10.18 -31.28
CA TYR A 513 23.80 10.55 -32.11
C TYR A 513 23.47 11.99 -31.77
N GLU A 514 24.12 12.90 -32.48
CA GLU A 514 23.73 14.31 -32.56
C GLU A 514 22.42 14.40 -33.35
N TYR A 515 21.38 14.97 -32.73
CA TYR A 515 20.23 15.48 -33.48
C TYR A 515 20.65 16.80 -34.15
N PRO A 516 20.40 17.00 -35.46
CA PRO A 516 20.64 18.29 -36.08
C PRO A 516 19.69 19.34 -35.50
N LEU A 517 20.25 20.38 -34.91
CA LEU A 517 19.56 21.64 -34.65
C LEU A 517 19.31 22.32 -36.00
N ASP A 518 18.09 22.20 -36.54
CA ASP A 518 17.66 23.02 -37.65
C ASP A 518 17.12 24.35 -37.11
N GLY A 519 17.88 25.42 -37.37
CA GLY A 519 17.53 26.78 -37.04
C GLY A 519 16.68 27.41 -38.15
N SER A 520 15.36 27.34 -38.02
CA SER A 520 14.45 28.29 -38.68
C SER A 520 13.01 28.20 -38.17
N ALA A 521 12.66 28.95 -37.12
CA ALA A 521 11.32 29.54 -36.92
C ALA A 521 11.28 30.38 -35.64
N LEU A 522 11.84 31.59 -35.71
CA LEU A 522 11.44 32.68 -34.82
C LEU A 522 10.06 33.17 -35.26
N ARG A 523 9.04 33.05 -34.39
CA ARG A 523 7.89 33.96 -34.28
C ARG A 523 7.16 33.70 -32.95
N ASN A 524 7.35 34.60 -32.00
CA ASN A 524 6.55 34.73 -30.78
C ASN A 524 5.10 35.09 -31.13
N PRO A 525 4.08 34.53 -30.48
CA PRO A 525 2.78 35.19 -30.34
C PRO A 525 2.80 36.09 -29.09
N SER A 526 2.59 37.39 -29.31
CA SER A 526 2.33 38.40 -28.29
C SER A 526 1.07 38.08 -27.45
N PRO A 527 0.97 38.56 -26.19
CA PRO A 527 -0.21 38.38 -25.36
C PRO A 527 -1.40 39.22 -25.87
N PRO A 528 -2.65 38.83 -25.60
CA PRO A 528 -3.82 39.58 -26.06
C PRO A 528 -3.96 40.89 -25.28
N GLU A 529 -3.86 42.01 -26.00
CA GLU A 529 -4.25 43.34 -25.52
C GLU A 529 -5.77 43.40 -25.34
N SER A 530 -6.17 43.82 -24.15
CA SER A 530 -7.50 44.27 -23.79
C SER A 530 -7.86 45.53 -24.58
N ALA A 531 -8.82 45.41 -25.50
CA ALA A 531 -9.49 46.56 -26.10
C ALA A 531 -10.76 46.87 -25.27
N ASN A 532 -10.73 48.00 -24.55
CA ASN A 532 -11.90 48.87 -24.43
C ASN A 532 -11.41 50.31 -24.21
N ARG A 533 -11.33 51.04 -25.32
CA ARG A 533 -11.26 52.51 -25.33
C ARG A 533 -12.66 53.05 -25.08
N PHE A 534 -12.80 53.93 -24.09
CA PHE A 534 -13.62 55.13 -24.23
C PHE A 534 -12.74 56.31 -23.80
N GLN A 535 -12.73 57.34 -24.65
CA GLN A 535 -11.86 58.50 -24.59
C GLN A 535 -12.74 59.74 -24.38
N ILE A 536 -12.19 60.75 -23.68
CA ILE A 536 -12.50 62.20 -23.75
C ILE A 536 -13.77 62.62 -22.95
N SER A 537 -13.79 63.64 -22.08
CA SER A 537 -13.11 64.96 -22.06
C SER A 537 -13.10 65.65 -20.67
N ASN A 538 -12.15 66.59 -20.51
CA ASN A 538 -12.14 67.87 -19.75
C ASN A 538 -12.38 67.83 -18.23
N SER A 539 -11.59 68.46 -17.34
CA SER A 539 -10.74 69.67 -17.40
C SER A 539 -9.72 69.62 -16.27
#